data_AF-A0A9X2MDY5-F1
#
_entry.id   AF-A0A9X2MDY5-F1
#
_cell.length_a   1.000
_cell.length_b   1.000
_cell.length_c   1.000
_cell.angle_alpha   90.00
_cell.angle_beta   90.00
_cell.angle_gamma   90.00
#
_symmetry.space_group_name_H-M   'P 1'
#
loop_
_entity.id
_entity.type
_entity.pdbx_description
1 polymer ?
#
loop_
_entity_poly.entity_id
_entity_poly.type
_entity_poly.pdbx_seq_one_letter_code
_entity_poly.pdbx_strand_id
1 'polypeptide(L)'
;MIETTFDLRYNIAALTIAILSNKTPEQAFAVIEETSPTKVYDNKDVIDMVRFQKQGMTYREIGEMYGINKDAVRNRMRKKTFSDGSLKKVNN
;
A
#
# COMPACT_ATOMS: atom_id res chain seq x y z
N MET A 1 27.01 14.76 -13.90
CA MET A 1 26.56 13.98 -12.73
C MET A 1 25.79 14.90 -11.78
N ILE A 2 24.53 15.23 -12.12
CA ILE A 2 23.67 16.14 -11.32
C ILE A 2 22.50 15.35 -10.68
N GLU A 3 22.28 14.11 -11.12
CA GLU A 3 21.16 13.27 -10.65
C GLU A 3 21.24 12.91 -9.17
N THR A 4 22.43 12.68 -8.60
CA THR A 4 22.58 12.17 -7.22
C THR A 4 22.21 13.18 -6.13
N THR A 5 22.49 14.47 -6.32
CA THR A 5 22.23 15.50 -5.30
C THR A 5 20.77 15.94 -5.27
N PHE A 6 20.06 15.82 -6.40
CA PHE A 6 18.60 15.96 -6.39
C PHE A 6 17.98 14.75 -5.69
N ASP A 7 18.37 13.54 -6.06
CA ASP A 7 17.88 12.28 -5.47
C ASP A 7 18.04 12.25 -3.94
N LEU A 8 19.19 12.67 -3.40
CA LEU A 8 19.39 12.75 -1.94
C LEU A 8 18.40 13.69 -1.24
N ARG A 9 18.08 14.84 -1.85
CA ARG A 9 17.11 15.79 -1.28
C ARG A 9 15.69 15.21 -1.28
N TYR A 10 15.31 14.49 -2.34
CA TYR A 10 14.04 13.76 -2.42
C TYR A 10 13.94 12.68 -1.35
N ASN A 11 15.00 11.89 -1.16
CA ASN A 11 15.03 10.81 -0.16
C ASN A 11 14.95 11.36 1.27
N ILE A 12 15.65 12.46 1.57
CA ILE A 12 15.56 13.12 2.88
C ILE A 12 14.16 13.70 3.10
N ALA A 13 13.54 14.31 2.08
CA ALA A 13 12.18 14.80 2.17
C ALA A 13 11.19 13.66 2.43
N ALA A 14 11.33 12.52 1.73
CA ALA A 14 10.47 11.36 1.89
C ALA A 14 10.60 10.78 3.30
N LEU A 15 11.84 10.63 3.78
CA LEU A 15 12.11 10.19 5.15
C LEU A 15 11.47 11.11 6.19
N THR A 16 11.60 12.43 6.00
CA THR A 16 11.01 13.43 6.89
C THR A 16 9.49 13.33 6.92
N ILE A 17 8.85 13.18 5.76
CA ILE A 17 7.40 13.00 5.64
C ILE A 17 6.96 11.70 6.30
N ALA A 18 7.67 10.59 6.08
CA ALA A 18 7.36 9.29 6.66
C ALA A 18 7.34 9.36 8.19
N ILE A 19 8.39 9.92 8.79
CA ILE A 19 8.52 10.06 10.24
C ILE A 19 7.46 11.01 10.81
N LEU A 20 7.36 12.23 10.27
CA LEU A 20 6.50 13.27 10.84
C LEU A 20 5.00 12.99 10.63
N SER A 21 4.64 12.24 9.58
CA SER A 21 3.24 11.95 9.25
C SER A 21 2.82 10.51 9.54
N ASN A 22 3.68 9.69 10.17
CA ASN A 22 3.46 8.25 10.38
C ASN A 22 3.00 7.52 9.10
N LYS A 23 3.69 7.80 7.99
CA LYS A 23 3.44 7.22 6.67
C LYS A 23 4.53 6.21 6.33
N THR A 24 4.22 5.24 5.47
CA THR A 24 5.27 4.36 4.91
C THR A 24 6.15 5.17 3.93
N PRO A 25 7.38 4.69 3.64
CA PRO A 25 8.23 5.32 2.62
C PRO A 25 7.50 5.52 1.28
N GLU A 26 6.75 4.51 0.82
CA GLU A 26 6.01 4.54 -0.45
C GLU A 26 4.94 5.63 -0.45
N GLN A 27 4.22 5.79 0.66
CA GLN A 27 3.25 6.87 0.83
C GLN A 27 3.92 8.24 0.89
N ALA A 28 5.11 8.34 1.49
CA ALA A 28 5.86 9.58 1.57
C ALA A 28 6.41 10.01 0.20
N PHE A 29 6.91 9.07 -0.60
CA PHE A 29 7.29 9.33 -1.99
C PHE A 29 6.10 9.76 -2.82
N ALA A 30 4.94 9.12 -2.67
CA ALA A 30 3.74 9.52 -3.39
C ALA A 30 3.30 10.96 -3.08
N VAL A 31 3.48 11.41 -1.84
CA VAL A 31 3.24 12.82 -1.46
C VAL A 31 4.18 13.76 -2.22
N ILE A 32 5.45 13.40 -2.40
CA ILE A 32 6.42 14.23 -3.11
C ILE A 32 6.19 14.23 -4.62
N GLU A 33 5.77 13.09 -5.17
CA GLU A 33 5.43 12.94 -6.59
C GLU A 33 4.04 13.53 -6.94
N GLU A 34 3.36 14.14 -5.96
CA GLU A 34 1.99 14.64 -6.09
C GLU A 34 1.00 13.58 -6.60
N THR A 35 1.31 12.29 -6.38
CA THR A 35 0.46 11.18 -6.73
C THR A 35 -0.53 10.89 -5.60
N SER A 36 -1.73 10.42 -5.97
CA SER A 36 -2.74 10.09 -4.97
C SER A 36 -2.22 8.98 -4.04
N PRO A 37 -2.26 9.15 -2.70
CA PRO A 37 -1.89 8.10 -1.74
C PRO A 37 -2.71 6.81 -1.94
N THR A 38 -3.89 6.94 -2.55
CA THR A 38 -4.77 5.81 -2.90
C THR A 38 -4.25 4.98 -4.08
N LYS A 39 -3.42 5.56 -4.95
CA LYS A 39 -2.79 4.90 -6.12
C LYS A 39 -1.42 4.29 -5.80
N VAL A 40 -0.94 4.42 -4.57
CA VAL A 40 0.33 3.81 -4.12
C VAL A 40 0.30 2.30 -4.28
N TYR A 41 -0.87 1.69 -4.10
CA TYR A 41 -1.02 0.24 -4.15
C TYR A 41 -1.56 -0.22 -5.50
N ASP A 42 -0.83 -1.12 -6.14
CA ASP A 42 -1.19 -1.72 -7.42
C ASP A 42 -1.79 -3.13 -7.26
N ASN A 43 -2.00 -3.82 -8.37
CA ASN A 43 -2.52 -5.19 -8.36
C ASN A 43 -1.55 -6.22 -7.75
N LYS A 44 -0.24 -5.97 -7.81
CA LYS A 44 0.78 -6.84 -7.23
C LYS A 44 0.77 -6.73 -5.72
N ASP A 45 0.63 -5.51 -5.18
CA ASP A 45 0.45 -5.31 -3.73
C ASP A 45 -0.74 -6.09 -3.20
N VAL A 46 -1.86 -6.10 -3.93
CA VAL A 46 -3.04 -6.89 -3.53
C VAL A 46 -2.76 -8.40 -3.59
N ILE A 47 -1.96 -8.88 -4.54
CA ILE A 47 -1.55 -10.29 -4.61
C ILE A 47 -0.68 -10.66 -3.41
N ASP A 48 0.26 -9.79 -3.03
CA ASP A 48 1.13 -10.00 -1.87
C ASP A 48 0.34 -9.97 -0.57
N MET A 49 -0.62 -9.04 -0.42
CA MET A 49 -1.57 -9.04 0.69
C MET A 49 -2.28 -10.40 0.81
N VAL A 50 -2.79 -10.96 -0.30
CA VAL A 50 -3.46 -12.28 -0.30
C VAL A 50 -2.47 -13.39 0.07
N ARG A 51 -1.21 -13.31 -0.37
CA ARG A 51 -0.16 -14.25 -0.02
C ARG A 51 0.14 -14.23 1.48
N PHE A 52 0.29 -13.05 2.08
CA PHE A 52 0.50 -12.90 3.52
C PHE A 52 -0.66 -13.44 4.34
N GLN A 53 -1.90 -13.22 3.88
CA GLN A 53 -3.08 -13.81 4.51
C GLN A 53 -3.01 -15.35 4.49
N LYS A 54 -2.63 -15.95 3.35
CA LYS A 54 -2.47 -17.41 3.22
C LYS A 54 -1.34 -17.97 4.11
N GLN A 55 -0.37 -17.14 4.46
CA GLN A 55 0.69 -17.48 5.42
C GLN A 55 0.26 -17.33 6.89
N GLY A 56 -0.98 -16.92 7.14
CA GLY A 56 -1.56 -16.80 8.49
C GLY A 56 -1.53 -15.39 9.08
N MET A 57 -1.07 -14.38 8.33
CA MET A 57 -1.11 -12.99 8.81
C MET A 57 -2.55 -12.47 8.85
N THR A 58 -2.86 -11.71 9.90
CA THR A 58 -4.14 -11.03 10.04
C THR A 58 -4.21 -9.79 9.15
N TYR A 59 -5.43 -9.36 8.79
CA TYR A 59 -5.63 -8.10 8.06
C TYR A 59 -5.07 -6.87 8.77
N ARG A 60 -4.96 -6.93 10.11
CA ARG A 60 -4.37 -5.86 10.91
C ARG A 60 -2.86 -5.79 10.68
N GLU A 61 -2.15 -6.91 10.80
CA GLU A 61 -0.70 -6.96 10.57
C GLU A 61 -0.34 -6.58 9.14
N ILE A 62 -1.12 -7.07 8.16
CA ILE A 62 -0.96 -6.68 6.75
C ILE A 62 -1.22 -5.16 6.59
N GLY A 63 -2.23 -4.62 7.27
CA GLY A 63 -2.51 -3.20 7.25
C GLY A 63 -1.37 -2.36 7.83
N GLU A 64 -0.79 -2.80 8.93
CA GLU A 64 0.37 -2.16 9.57
C GLU A 64 1.58 -2.14 8.64
N MET A 65 1.88 -3.26 7.96
CA MET A 65 2.97 -3.32 6.97
C MET A 65 2.82 -2.31 5.83
N TYR A 66 1.59 -2.16 5.32
CA TYR A 66 1.31 -1.29 4.19
C TYR A 66 0.87 0.12 4.61
N GLY A 67 0.82 0.44 5.91
CA GLY A 67 0.34 1.73 6.41
C GLY A 67 -1.11 2.04 6.06
N ILE A 68 -1.98 1.03 6.05
CA ILE A 68 -3.42 1.15 5.74
C ILE A 68 -4.28 0.44 6.77
N ASN A 69 -5.53 0.86 6.91
CA ASN A 69 -6.48 0.21 7.82
C ASN A 69 -6.80 -1.23 7.36
N LYS A 70 -6.97 -2.15 8.31
CA LYS A 70 -7.44 -3.53 8.09
C LYS A 70 -8.67 -3.63 7.18
N ASP A 71 -9.60 -2.68 7.28
CA ASP A 71 -10.82 -2.67 6.46
C ASP A 71 -10.50 -2.31 5.00
N ALA A 72 -9.49 -1.48 4.80
CA ALA A 72 -8.97 -1.12 3.49
C ALA A 72 -8.23 -2.30 2.84
N VAL A 73 -7.50 -3.10 3.63
CA VAL A 73 -6.91 -4.38 3.19
C VAL A 73 -8.00 -5.35 2.74
N ARG A 74 -8.99 -5.60 3.60
CA ARG A 74 -10.13 -6.49 3.31
C ARG A 74 -10.86 -6.07 2.04
N ASN A 75 -11.15 -4.78 1.88
CA ASN A 75 -11.84 -4.26 0.71
C ASN A 75 -11.05 -4.46 -0.59
N ARG A 76 -9.72 -4.29 -0.56
CA ARG A 76 -8.84 -4.53 -1.72
C ARG A 76 -8.81 -6.00 -2.11
N MET A 77 -8.55 -6.89 -1.15
CA MET A 77 -8.55 -8.34 -1.37
C MET A 77 -9.88 -8.82 -1.93
N ARG A 78 -10.98 -8.36 -1.33
CA ARG A 78 -12.34 -8.74 -1.74
C ARG A 78 -12.63 -8.34 -3.18
N LYS A 79 -12.25 -7.13 -3.60
CA LYS A 79 -12.42 -6.69 -5.00
C LYS A 79 -11.63 -7.60 -5.96
N LYS A 80 -10.44 -8.04 -5.58
CA LYS A 80 -9.62 -8.95 -6.40
C LYS A 80 -10.22 -10.35 -6.52
N THR A 81 -10.70 -10.94 -5.42
CA THR A 81 -11.37 -12.25 -5.43
C THR A 81 -12.69 -12.25 -6.21
N PHE A 82 -13.38 -11.10 -6.28
CA PHE A 82 -14.56 -10.94 -7.14
C PHE A 82 -14.21 -10.81 -8.62
N SER A 83 -13.03 -10.26 -8.94
CA SER A 83 -12.57 -10.11 -10.32
C SER A 83 -11.95 -11.37 -10.93
N ASP A 84 -11.39 -12.28 -10.12
CA ASP A 84 -10.82 -13.55 -10.60
C ASP A 84 -11.83 -14.71 -10.68
N GLY A 85 -13.07 -14.49 -10.24
CA GLY A 85 -14.15 -15.48 -10.28
C GLY A 85 -14.26 -16.42 -9.08
N SER A 86 -13.39 -16.32 -8.07
CA SER A 86 -13.33 -17.25 -6.93
C SER A 86 -14.55 -17.19 -5.98
N LEU A 87 -15.26 -16.06 -5.90
CA LEU A 87 -16.43 -15.93 -5.03
C LEU A 87 -17.51 -15.10 -5.74
N LYS A 88 -18.68 -15.70 -6.03
CA LYS A 88 -19.86 -14.96 -6.53
C LYS A 88 -20.45 -14.11 -5.40
N LYS A 89 -20.94 -12.91 -5.71
CA LYS A 89 -21.72 -12.07 -4.79
C LYS A 89 -22.88 -12.90 -4.25
N VAL A 90 -22.86 -13.23 -2.95
CA VAL A 90 -24.07 -13.65 -2.24
C VAL A 90 -24.81 -12.37 -1.89
N ASN A 91 -25.85 -12.05 -2.65
CA ASN A 91 -26.80 -11.01 -2.31
C ASN A 91 -27.71 -11.57 -1.21
N ASN A 92 -27.80 -10.89 -0.08
CA ASN A 92 -28.89 -11.06 0.88
C ASN A 92 -29.70 -9.77 0.89
#